data_AF-A0AA41HA13-F1
#
_entry.id   AF-A0AA41HA13-F1
#
_cell.length_a   1.000
_cell.length_b   1.000
_cell.length_c   1.000
_cell.angle_alpha   90.00
_cell.angle_beta   90.00
_cell.angle_gamma   90.00
#
_symmetry.space_group_name_H-M   'P 1'
#
loop_
_entity.id
_entity.type
_entity.pdbx_description
1 polymer ?
#
loop_
_entity_poly.entity_id
_entity_poly.type
_entity_poly.pdbx_seq_one_letter_code
_entity_poly.pdbx_strand_id
1 'polypeptide(L)' 'METAVVADTGRPQLEQLLAAYSEGRISRRELEQSSGLWFGEILNELARRGLPLPRVDSRLHFNEAQRNVFERVFG' A
#
# COMPACT_ATOMS: atom_id res chain seq x y z
N MET A 1 -32.28 25.26 4.16
CA MET A 1 -31.85 23.84 4.20
C MET A 1 -31.33 23.52 2.82
N GLU A 2 -30.03 23.43 2.66
CA GLU A 2 -29.41 23.05 1.39
C GLU A 2 -28.30 22.06 1.73
N THR A 3 -28.66 20.77 1.73
CA THR A 3 -27.70 19.68 1.88
C THR A 3 -27.03 19.50 0.54
N ALA A 4 -25.89 20.15 0.38
CA ALA A 4 -25.02 19.95 -0.77
C ALA A 4 -24.63 18.47 -0.87
N VAL A 5 -24.95 17.90 -2.02
CA VAL A 5 -24.59 16.55 -2.44
C VAL A 5 -23.07 16.51 -2.64
N VAL A 6 -22.32 16.23 -1.59
CA VAL A 6 -20.90 15.85 -1.70
C VAL A 6 -20.86 14.38 -2.10
N ALA A 7 -21.24 14.10 -3.34
CA ALA A 7 -21.27 12.77 -3.90
C ALA A 7 -19.84 12.23 -4.11
N ASP A 8 -19.47 11.23 -3.30
CA ASP A 8 -18.87 9.93 -3.66
C ASP A 8 -17.58 9.87 -4.52
N THR A 9 -17.06 10.98 -5.05
CA THR A 9 -15.85 11.04 -5.89
C THR A 9 -14.56 10.69 -5.13
N GLY A 10 -14.56 10.82 -3.80
CA GLY A 10 -13.42 10.42 -2.96
C GLY A 10 -13.22 8.91 -2.87
N ARG A 11 -14.27 8.09 -3.04
CA ARG A 11 -14.17 6.62 -2.90
C ARG A 11 -13.41 5.95 -4.05
N PRO A 12 -13.71 6.22 -5.33
CA PRO A 12 -12.94 5.66 -6.44
C PRO A 12 -11.47 6.08 -6.41
N GLN A 13 -11.19 7.31 -5.97
CA GLN A 13 -9.82 7.82 -5.89
C GLN A 13 -9.02 7.16 -4.77
N LEU A 14 -9.63 6.97 -3.59
CA LEU A 14 -9.01 6.24 -2.49
C LEU A 14 -8.73 4.78 -2.86
N GLU A 15 -9.64 4.12 -3.58
CA GLU A 15 -9.45 2.73 -4.01
C GLU A 15 -8.23 2.58 -4.93
N GLN A 16 -8.06 3.50 -5.90
CA GLN A 16 -6.88 3.53 -6.77
C GLN A 16 -5.58 3.75 -5.99
N LEU A 17 -5.60 4.64 -4.99
CA LEU A 17 -4.45 4.92 -4.13
C LEU A 17 -4.07 3.70 -3.28
N LEU A 18 -5.06 3.02 -2.69
CA LEU A 18 -4.84 1.80 -1.89
C LEU A 18 -4.31 0.65 -2.76
N ALA A 19 -4.82 0.47 -3.98
CA ALA A 19 -4.31 -0.52 -4.92
C ALA A 19 -2.86 -0.21 -5.33
N ALA A 20 -2.57 1.05 -5.68
CA ALA A 20 -1.21 1.47 -6.01
C ALA A 20 -0.22 1.25 -4.85
N TYR A 21 -0.65 1.51 -3.61
CA TYR A 21 0.15 1.22 -2.42
C TYR A 21 0.34 -0.28 -2.21
N SER A 22 -0.71 -1.10 -2.36
CA SER A 22 -0.64 -2.55 -2.23
C SER A 22 0.30 -3.20 -3.24
N GLU A 23 0.34 -2.66 -4.46
CA GLU A 23 1.27 -3.06 -5.51
C GLU A 23 2.70 -2.51 -5.33
N GLY A 24 2.93 -1.69 -4.31
CA GLY A 24 4.24 -1.07 -4.04
C GLY A 24 4.61 0.05 -5.02
N ARG A 25 3.65 0.58 -5.79
CA ARG A 25 3.87 1.70 -6.74
C ARG A 25 4.01 3.05 -6.07
N ILE A 26 3.42 3.22 -4.88
CA ILE A 26 3.57 4.43 -4.05
C ILE A 26 3.99 4.05 -2.64
N SER A 27 4.72 4.94 -1.97
CA SER A 27 5.12 4.77 -0.58
C SER A 27 3.96 5.07 0.39
N ARG A 28 4.12 4.63 1.65
CA ARG A 28 3.20 4.97 2.74
C ARG A 28 3.01 6.48 2.87
N ARG A 29 4.11 7.25 2.79
CA ARG A 29 4.09 8.71 2.96
C ARG A 29 3.28 9.39 1.87
N GLU A 30 3.45 8.97 0.62
CA GLU A 30 2.67 9.50 -0.51
C GLU A 30 1.18 9.18 -0.37
N LEU A 31 0.85 7.97 0.11
CA LEU A 31 -0.53 7.59 0.38
C LEU A 31 -1.16 8.43 1.51
N GLU A 32 -0.47 8.61 2.62
CA GLU A 32 -0.94 9.44 3.75
C GLU A 32 -1.20 10.89 3.30
N GLN A 33 -0.30 11.46 2.50
CA GLN A 33 -0.45 12.82 1.97
C GLN A 33 -1.60 12.96 0.97
N SER A 34 -1.84 11.93 0.15
CA SER A 34 -2.86 11.97 -0.91
C SER A 34 -4.26 11.62 -0.41
N SER A 35 -4.35 10.74 0.60
CA SER A 35 -5.64 10.27 1.15
C SER A 35 -6.05 10.98 2.43
N GLY A 36 -5.12 11.65 3.12
CA GLY A 36 -5.33 12.22 4.45
C GLY A 36 -5.47 11.19 5.57
N LEU A 37 -5.39 9.90 5.25
CA LEU A 37 -5.48 8.81 6.20
C LEU A 37 -4.17 8.63 6.95
N TRP A 38 -4.28 8.23 8.20
CA TRP A 38 -3.15 7.82 9.02
C TRP A 38 -2.84 6.35 8.76
N PHE A 39 -1.62 5.92 9.11
CA PHE A 39 -1.19 4.56 8.82
C PHE A 39 -2.15 3.48 9.35
N GLY A 40 -2.64 3.60 10.58
CA GLY A 40 -3.60 2.63 11.14
C GLY A 40 -4.92 2.56 10.36
N GLU A 41 -5.39 3.70 9.83
CA GLU A 41 -6.60 3.76 9.00
C GLU A 41 -6.36 3.14 7.62
N ILE A 42 -5.18 3.35 7.04
CA ILE A 42 -4.74 2.68 5.82
C ILE A 42 -4.77 1.16 6.00
N LEU A 43 -4.24 0.65 7.11
CA LEU A 43 -4.26 -0.79 7.40
C LEU A 43 -5.69 -1.34 7.48
N ASN A 44 -6.59 -0.63 8.14
CA ASN A 44 -7.99 -1.00 8.23
C ASN A 44 -8.67 -1.00 6.85
N GLU A 45 -8.41 0.02 6.03
CA GLU A 45 -8.99 0.15 4.70
C GLU A 45 -8.47 -0.91 3.70
N LEU A 46 -7.20 -1.32 3.82
CA LEU A 46 -6.64 -2.44 3.07
C LEU A 46 -7.27 -3.77 3.50
N ALA A 47 -7.35 -4.02 4.81
CA ALA A 47 -7.96 -5.24 5.35
C ALA A 47 -9.43 -5.37 4.93
N ARG A 48 -10.20 -4.29 5.00
CA ARG A 48 -11.61 -4.24 4.59
C ARG A 48 -11.80 -4.57 3.11
N ARG A 49 -10.79 -4.33 2.26
CA ARG A 49 -10.82 -4.58 0.81
C ARG A 49 -10.08 -5.86 0.39
N GLY A 50 -9.49 -6.58 1.33
CA GLY A 50 -8.66 -7.75 1.02
C GLY A 50 -7.39 -7.42 0.23
N LEU A 51 -6.90 -6.18 0.30
CA LEU A 51 -5.66 -5.78 -0.36
C LEU A 51 -4.46 -6.15 0.52
N PRO A 52 -3.43 -6.83 -0.03
CA PRO A 52 -2.24 -7.15 0.74
C PRO A 52 -1.40 -5.90 1.03
N LEU A 53 -0.55 -5.98 2.05
CA LEU A 53 0.50 -4.98 2.26
C LEU A 53 1.53 -5.05 1.11
N PRO A 54 2.12 -3.91 0.73
CA PRO A 54 3.21 -3.90 -0.25
C PRO A 54 4.31 -4.84 0.18
N ARG A 55 4.69 -5.72 -0.75
CA ARG A 55 5.86 -6.58 -0.58
C ARG A 55 7.08 -5.77 -0.96
N VAL A 56 7.91 -5.46 0.03
CA VAL A 56 9.24 -4.90 -0.22
C VAL A 56 10.13 -6.04 -0.74
N ASP A 57 10.71 -5.87 -1.93
CA ASP A 57 11.74 -6.79 -2.39
C ASP A 57 13.03 -6.58 -1.59
N SER A 58 13.18 -7.36 -0.52
CA SER A 58 14.34 -7.29 0.36
C SER A 58 15.62 -7.84 -0.28
N ARG A 59 15.52 -8.57 -1.40
CA ARG A 59 16.69 -9.17 -2.09
C ARG A 59 17.65 -8.11 -2.63
N LEU A 60 17.14 -6.90 -2.90
CA LEU A 60 17.94 -5.75 -3.32
C LEU A 60 19.00 -5.35 -2.26
N HIS A 61 18.77 -5.69 -0.99
CA HIS A 61 19.65 -5.36 0.12
C HIS A 61 20.43 -6.57 0.65
N PHE A 62 20.33 -7.72 0.00
CA PHE A 62 21.08 -8.90 0.42
C PHE A 62 22.57 -8.66 0.20
N ASN A 63 23.35 -8.85 1.26
CA ASN A 63 24.77 -9.08 1.11
C ASN A 63 25.03 -10.47 0.47
N GLU A 64 26.28 -10.74 0.12
CA GLU A 64 26.66 -11.97 -0.58
C GLU A 64 26.25 -13.24 0.18
N ALA A 65 26.45 -13.27 1.50
CA ALA A 65 26.06 -14.41 2.33
C ALA A 65 24.55 -14.65 2.33
N GLN A 66 23.75 -13.58 2.46
CA GLN A 66 22.29 -13.65 2.43
C GLN A 66 21.77 -14.13 1.06
N ARG A 67 22.39 -13.66 -0.02
CA ARG A 67 22.06 -14.11 -1.38
C ARG A 67 22.34 -15.60 -1.56
N ASN A 68 23.53 -16.06 -1.14
CA ASN A 68 23.90 -17.47 -1.23
C ASN A 68 22.95 -18.38 -0.43
N VAL A 69 22.49 -17.94 0.75
CA VAL A 69 21.49 -18.69 1.54
C VAL A 69 20.15 -18.76 0.81
N PHE A 70 19.68 -17.63 0.25
CA PHE A 70 18.40 -17.58 -0.47
C PHE A 70 18.40 -18.52 -1.68
N GLU A 71 19.41 -18.44 -2.55
CA GLU A 71 19.55 -19.30 -3.74
C GLU A 71 19.59 -20.78 -3.36
N ARG A 72 20.28 -21.15 -2.26
CA ARG A 72 20.35 -22.55 -1.83
C ARG A 72 19.02 -23.13 -1.38
N VAL A 73 18.13 -22.32 -0.80
CA VAL A 73 16.88 -22.79 -0.19
C VAL A 73 15.69 -22.67 -1.14
N PHE A 74 15.68 -21.65 -1.99
CA PHE A 74 14.53 -21.29 -2.83
C PHE A 74 14.84 -21.19 -4.33
N GLY A 75 16.12 -21.26 -4.72
CA GLY A 75 16.57 -21.19 -6.12
C GLY A 75 16.46 -22.53 -6.87
#